data_AF-A0A6B3SVR6-F1
#
_entry.id   AF-A0A6B3SVR6-F1
#
_cell.length_a   1.000
_cell.length_b   1.000
_cell.length_c   1.000
_cell.angle_alpha   90.00
_cell.angle_beta   90.00
_cell.angle_gamma   90.00
#
_symmetry.space_group_name_H-M   'P 1'
#
loop_
_entity.id
_entity.type
_entity.pdbx_description
1 polymer ?
#
loop_
_entity_poly.entity_id
_entity_poly.type
_entity_poly.pdbx_seq_one_letter_code
_entity_poly.pdbx_strand_id
1 'polypeptide(L)'
;MEKLIAQLNRLYLPRGEISPDELLRHLRGEQTTSVSLAAPDRHLRAVMIPFDRMARNDELDHWHQLCAVANVLHADLELPTPAVSVSGNKGYGLWMSFETPMPMERVSRFLDLLRKAYFPDMALPPNVLDAPVEIPPCLNQHTGKWAAFIHPGMGASFAEDAGLEMAPPPAGQVAFLEHLESIGSERFAQALDILQRAIDTHASGVATSTPPVEAASPGKQSAASGSTPADDLLLKDATLEDIVRFLHARNIEPTFRHLIPRQDSHKGSQQDEP
;
A
#
# COMPACT_ATOMS: atom_id res chain seq x y z
N MET A 1 23.97 -7.71 -11.49
CA MET A 1 23.88 -6.24 -11.42
C MET A 1 23.23 -5.64 -12.65
N GLU A 2 23.71 -5.94 -13.87
CA GLU A 2 23.15 -5.39 -15.12
C GLU A 2 21.63 -5.57 -15.26
N LYS A 3 21.11 -6.78 -15.00
CA LYS A 3 19.67 -7.04 -15.06
C LYS A 3 18.87 -6.21 -14.06
N LEU A 4 19.41 -5.93 -12.87
CA LEU A 4 18.76 -5.06 -11.88
C LEU A 4 18.68 -3.63 -12.40
N ILE A 5 19.78 -3.09 -12.91
CA ILE A 5 19.83 -1.77 -13.53
C ILE A 5 18.83 -1.67 -14.69
N ALA A 6 18.73 -2.70 -15.52
CA ALA A 6 17.74 -2.75 -16.60
C ALA A 6 16.30 -2.68 -16.08
N GLN A 7 15.95 -3.38 -14.98
CA GLN A 7 14.62 -3.31 -14.38
C GLN A 7 14.34 -1.94 -13.76
N LEU A 8 15.31 -1.32 -13.07
CA LEU A 8 15.14 0.03 -12.51
C LEU A 8 14.94 1.09 -13.60
N ASN A 9 15.65 0.99 -14.72
CA ASN A 9 15.44 1.86 -15.90
C ASN A 9 14.10 1.60 -16.62
N ARG A 10 13.65 0.34 -16.63
CA ARG A 10 12.35 -0.04 -17.19
C ARG A 10 11.19 0.49 -16.35
N LEU A 11 11.34 0.57 -15.04
CA LEU A 11 10.23 0.90 -14.15
C LEU A 11 10.29 2.35 -13.65
N TYR A 12 11.42 2.81 -13.10
CA TYR A 12 11.42 3.98 -12.23
C TYR A 12 12.29 5.14 -12.70
N LEU A 13 13.44 4.85 -13.31
CA LEU A 13 14.40 5.91 -13.66
C LEU A 13 14.01 6.63 -14.97
N PRO A 14 13.93 7.98 -14.95
CA PRO A 14 13.95 8.78 -16.16
C PRO A 14 15.27 8.59 -16.91
N ARG A 15 15.25 8.77 -18.24
CA ARG A 15 16.45 8.60 -19.07
C ARG A 15 17.47 9.70 -18.75
N GLY A 16 18.68 9.30 -18.35
CA GLY A 16 19.81 10.23 -18.18
C GLY A 16 19.88 10.93 -16.82
N GLU A 17 18.98 10.63 -15.89
CA GLU A 17 18.95 11.24 -14.55
C GLU A 17 20.15 10.84 -13.68
N ILE A 18 20.60 9.59 -13.83
CA ILE A 18 21.75 9.04 -13.10
C ILE A 18 22.68 8.31 -14.08
N SER A 19 23.99 8.51 -13.92
CA SER A 19 24.97 7.80 -14.75
C SER A 19 25.05 6.32 -14.37
N PRO A 20 25.38 5.39 -15.29
CA PRO A 20 25.48 3.97 -14.98
C PRO A 20 26.46 3.65 -13.85
N ASP A 21 27.61 4.34 -13.81
CA ASP A 21 28.63 4.14 -12.77
C ASP A 21 28.15 4.63 -11.40
N GLU A 22 27.44 5.76 -11.38
CA GLU A 22 26.87 6.29 -10.15
C GLU A 22 25.76 5.38 -9.61
N LEU A 23 24.90 4.88 -10.50
CA LEU A 23 23.90 3.89 -10.14
C LEU A 23 24.54 2.60 -9.63
N LEU A 24 25.65 2.14 -10.19
CA LEU A 24 26.37 0.97 -9.68
C LEU A 24 26.90 1.19 -8.26
N ARG A 25 27.51 2.35 -7.98
CA ARG A 25 27.99 2.68 -6.62
C ARG A 25 26.83 2.82 -5.63
N HIS A 26 25.71 3.38 -6.09
CA HIS A 26 24.47 3.46 -5.32
C HIS A 26 23.94 2.08 -4.90
N LEU A 27 23.80 1.17 -5.86
CA LEU A 27 23.30 -0.18 -5.62
C LEU A 27 24.25 -1.06 -4.78
N ARG A 28 25.53 -0.67 -4.71
CA ARG A 28 26.54 -1.32 -3.85
C ARG A 28 26.64 -0.68 -2.46
N GLY A 29 25.87 0.37 -2.19
CA GLY A 29 25.90 1.09 -0.90
C GLY A 29 27.18 1.89 -0.68
N GLU A 30 28.02 2.04 -1.71
CA GLU A 30 29.26 2.83 -1.66
C GLU A 30 28.94 4.34 -1.58
N GLN A 31 27.80 4.74 -2.13
CA GLN A 31 27.22 6.08 -2.00
C GLN A 31 25.69 5.98 -2.05
N THR A 32 25.00 7.06 -1.73
CA THR A 32 23.53 7.12 -1.88
C THR A 32 23.17 8.39 -2.64
N THR A 33 22.58 8.21 -3.83
CA THR A 33 22.15 9.29 -4.71
C THR A 33 20.63 9.33 -4.69
N SER A 34 20.07 10.51 -4.45
CA SER A 34 18.65 10.77 -4.68
C SER A 34 18.43 11.24 -6.12
N VAL A 35 17.36 10.78 -6.76
CA VAL A 35 17.04 11.09 -8.15
C VAL A 35 15.64 11.68 -8.27
N SER A 36 15.43 12.57 -9.22
CA SER A 36 14.09 13.01 -9.58
C SER A 36 13.38 11.91 -10.37
N LEU A 37 12.12 11.61 -10.04
CA LEU A 37 11.27 10.74 -10.88
C LEU A 37 10.61 11.51 -12.03
N ALA A 38 10.67 12.84 -11.98
CA ALA A 38 10.22 13.74 -13.03
C ALA A 38 11.38 14.11 -13.95
N ALA A 39 11.16 14.02 -15.25
CA ALA A 39 12.06 14.59 -16.25
C ALA A 39 11.97 16.14 -16.25
N PRO A 40 12.93 16.85 -16.86
CA PRO A 40 12.95 18.32 -16.89
C PRO A 40 11.70 18.98 -17.49
N ASP A 41 10.95 18.25 -18.32
CA ASP A 41 9.67 18.66 -18.93
C ASP A 41 8.45 18.40 -18.01
N ARG A 42 8.68 18.09 -16.74
CA ARG A 42 7.66 17.75 -15.72
C ARG A 42 6.82 16.52 -16.09
N HIS A 43 7.36 15.60 -16.88
CA HIS A 43 6.76 14.29 -17.06
C HIS A 43 7.37 13.26 -16.11
N LEU A 44 6.51 12.57 -15.36
CA LEU A 44 6.89 11.56 -14.38
C LEU A 44 7.01 10.20 -15.06
N ARG A 45 8.16 9.54 -14.90
CA ARG A 45 8.30 8.14 -15.27
C ARG A 45 7.63 7.22 -14.25
N ALA A 46 7.66 7.62 -12.99
CA ALA A 46 7.13 6.88 -11.87
C ALA A 46 6.71 7.83 -10.76
N VAL A 47 6.00 7.29 -9.77
CA VAL A 47 5.67 7.97 -8.52
C VAL A 47 5.93 7.03 -7.35
N MET A 48 6.43 7.59 -6.26
CA MET A 48 6.61 6.91 -4.98
C MET A 48 5.77 7.62 -3.94
N ILE A 49 4.86 6.89 -3.30
CA ILE A 49 4.07 7.39 -2.18
C ILE A 49 4.76 6.93 -0.89
N PRO A 50 5.28 7.85 -0.05
CA PRO A 50 5.92 7.48 1.20
C PRO A 50 4.88 7.18 2.29
N PHE A 51 5.15 6.16 3.09
CA PHE A 51 4.40 5.78 4.29
C PHE A 51 5.36 5.76 5.47
N ASP A 52 5.61 6.96 5.99
CA ASP A 52 6.52 7.17 7.12
C ASP A 52 5.84 6.77 8.44
N ARG A 53 6.64 6.24 9.37
CA ARG A 53 6.18 5.92 10.71
C ARG A 53 5.73 7.19 11.42
N MET A 54 4.47 7.21 11.86
CA MET A 54 3.93 8.30 12.65
C MET A 54 4.33 8.15 14.13
N ALA A 55 4.77 9.24 14.76
CA ALA A 55 5.32 9.24 16.12
C ALA A 55 4.29 8.92 17.24
N ARG A 56 3.01 8.71 16.91
CA ARG A 56 1.91 8.75 17.88
C ARG A 56 0.90 7.61 17.78
N ASN A 57 1.17 6.62 16.94
CA ASN A 57 0.22 5.60 16.50
C ASN A 57 0.76 4.18 16.73
N ASP A 58 -0.10 3.17 16.50
CA ASP A 58 0.29 1.76 16.55
C ASP A 58 1.47 1.53 15.59
N GLU A 59 2.44 0.70 16.00
CA GLU A 59 3.67 0.44 15.27
C GLU A 59 3.38 -0.06 13.84
N LEU A 60 2.24 -0.72 13.62
CA LEU A 60 1.82 -1.22 12.31
C LEU A 60 0.97 -0.26 11.46
N ASP A 61 0.58 0.91 11.96
CA ASP A 61 -0.40 1.75 11.28
C ASP A 61 0.03 2.20 9.88
N HIS A 62 1.29 2.58 9.73
CA HIS A 62 1.84 2.99 8.44
C HIS A 62 1.94 1.82 7.44
N TRP A 63 2.15 0.59 7.93
CA TRP A 63 2.09 -0.63 7.12
C TRP A 63 0.65 -0.95 6.68
N HIS A 64 -0.31 -0.90 7.61
CA HIS A 64 -1.73 -1.10 7.31
C HIS A 64 -2.27 -0.07 6.32
N GLN A 65 -1.86 1.19 6.46
CA GLN A 65 -2.23 2.26 5.53
C GLN A 65 -1.69 1.99 4.12
N LEU A 66 -0.43 1.55 4.00
CA LEU A 66 0.14 1.13 2.71
C LEU A 66 -0.65 -0.01 2.09
N CYS A 67 -0.97 -1.05 2.88
CA CYS A 67 -1.75 -2.19 2.40
C CYS A 67 -3.14 -1.76 1.91
N ALA A 68 -3.80 -0.87 2.64
CA ALA A 68 -5.10 -0.34 2.25
C ALA A 68 -5.01 0.41 0.92
N VAL A 69 -4.02 1.28 0.74
CA VAL A 69 -3.79 1.99 -0.52
C VAL A 69 -3.49 1.02 -1.66
N ALA A 70 -2.58 0.06 -1.46
CA ALA A 70 -2.25 -0.94 -2.47
C ALA A 70 -3.46 -1.78 -2.89
N ASN A 71 -4.33 -2.15 -1.94
CA ASN A 71 -5.55 -2.88 -2.22
C ASN A 71 -6.54 -2.05 -3.04
N VAL A 72 -6.74 -0.78 -2.74
CA VAL A 72 -7.61 0.11 -3.54
C VAL A 72 -7.08 0.27 -4.96
N LEU A 73 -5.78 0.50 -5.12
CA LEU A 73 -5.16 0.62 -6.44
C LEU A 73 -5.43 -0.62 -7.31
N HIS A 74 -5.38 -1.80 -6.72
CA HIS A 74 -5.59 -3.05 -7.44
C HIS A 74 -7.07 -3.42 -7.62
N ALA A 75 -7.84 -3.44 -6.53
CA ALA A 75 -9.21 -3.98 -6.51
C ALA A 75 -10.22 -3.02 -7.11
N ASP A 76 -10.11 -1.72 -6.82
CA ASP A 76 -11.10 -0.72 -7.21
C ASP A 76 -10.70 0.01 -8.49
N LEU A 77 -9.39 0.27 -8.65
CA LEU A 77 -8.87 1.04 -9.79
C LEU A 77 -8.27 0.17 -10.89
N GLU A 78 -8.24 -1.16 -10.69
CA GLU A 78 -7.75 -2.15 -11.66
C GLU A 78 -6.33 -1.84 -12.18
N LEU A 79 -5.51 -1.17 -11.35
CA LEU A 79 -4.14 -0.83 -11.69
C LEU A 79 -3.20 -2.02 -11.48
N PRO A 80 -2.09 -2.09 -12.24
CA PRO A 80 -0.98 -2.99 -11.97
C PRO A 80 -0.55 -2.98 -10.50
N THR A 81 -0.14 -4.15 -10.00
CA THR A 81 0.35 -4.30 -8.63
C THR A 81 1.54 -3.36 -8.40
N PRO A 82 1.46 -2.43 -7.43
CA PRO A 82 2.56 -1.55 -7.11
C PRO A 82 3.71 -2.31 -6.43
N ALA A 83 4.93 -1.80 -6.57
CA ALA A 83 6.06 -2.27 -5.79
C ALA A 83 5.99 -1.72 -4.37
N VAL A 84 6.47 -2.49 -3.41
CA VAL A 84 6.64 -2.06 -2.02
C VAL A 84 8.12 -2.07 -1.69
N SER A 85 8.59 -1.04 -0.99
CA SER A 85 9.96 -0.99 -0.48
C SER A 85 10.03 -0.57 0.98
N VAL A 86 11.10 -0.97 1.65
CA VAL A 86 11.55 -0.34 2.90
C VAL A 86 12.60 0.72 2.59
N SER A 87 12.61 1.83 3.34
CA SER A 87 13.45 3.01 3.06
C SER A 87 14.83 2.99 3.73
N GLY A 88 15.10 2.02 4.60
CA GLY A 88 16.28 2.01 5.47
C GLY A 88 16.18 2.99 6.65
N ASN A 89 15.08 3.74 6.81
CA ASN A 89 14.96 4.75 7.88
C ASN A 89 13.52 5.02 8.31
N LYS A 90 12.71 5.63 7.43
CA LYS A 90 11.48 6.32 7.85
C LYS A 90 10.23 5.46 7.80
N GLY A 91 10.24 4.38 7.02
CA GLY A 91 9.07 3.55 6.75
C GLY A 91 9.11 2.94 5.36
N TYR A 92 7.96 2.87 4.71
CA TYR A 92 7.78 2.22 3.42
C TYR A 92 7.62 3.20 2.25
N GLY A 93 7.84 2.70 1.04
CA GLY A 93 7.48 3.37 -0.21
C GLY A 93 6.59 2.47 -1.06
N LEU A 94 5.52 3.04 -1.62
CA LEU A 94 4.67 2.39 -2.61
C LEU A 94 4.95 2.97 -3.99
N TRP A 95 5.39 2.13 -4.91
CA TRP A 95 5.92 2.55 -6.21
C TRP A 95 5.00 2.15 -7.35
N MET A 96 4.74 3.11 -8.23
CA MET A 96 4.02 2.90 -9.47
C MET A 96 4.84 3.47 -10.63
N SER A 97 4.85 2.76 -11.76
CA SER A 97 5.56 3.19 -12.97
C SER A 97 4.58 3.44 -14.11
N PHE A 98 4.91 4.33 -15.03
CA PHE A 98 4.11 4.61 -16.22
C PHE A 98 4.82 4.09 -17.47
N GLU A 99 4.06 3.45 -18.36
CA GLU A 99 4.60 2.92 -19.62
C GLU A 99 5.10 4.06 -20.51
N THR A 100 4.30 5.13 -20.58
CA THR A 100 4.68 6.43 -21.15
C THR A 100 4.74 7.46 -20.03
N PRO A 101 5.80 8.30 -19.94
CA PRO A 101 5.87 9.36 -18.94
C PRO A 101 4.61 10.24 -18.92
N MET A 102 4.11 10.53 -17.72
CA MET A 102 2.83 11.22 -17.51
C MET A 102 3.04 12.67 -17.06
N PRO A 103 2.23 13.64 -17.53
CA PRO A 103 2.28 15.00 -17.03
C PRO A 103 2.07 15.04 -15.51
N MET A 104 2.93 15.77 -14.80
CA MET A 104 2.91 15.87 -13.34
C MET A 104 1.57 16.33 -12.80
N GLU A 105 0.90 17.26 -13.48
CA GLU A 105 -0.40 17.78 -13.08
C GLU A 105 -1.47 16.68 -13.10
N ARG A 106 -1.37 15.73 -14.03
CA ARG A 106 -2.29 14.59 -14.13
C ARG A 106 -2.08 13.59 -12.99
N VAL A 107 -0.82 13.33 -12.62
CA VAL A 107 -0.47 12.45 -11.49
C VAL A 107 -0.83 13.12 -10.16
N SER A 108 -0.61 14.42 -10.02
CA SER A 108 -1.04 15.21 -8.87
C SER A 108 -2.55 15.12 -8.65
N ARG A 109 -3.33 15.33 -9.72
CA ARG A 109 -4.79 15.16 -9.66
C ARG A 109 -5.19 13.74 -9.23
N PHE A 110 -4.51 12.72 -9.74
CA PHE A 110 -4.77 11.34 -9.36
C PHE A 110 -4.55 11.12 -7.86
N LEU A 111 -3.40 11.54 -7.30
CA LEU A 111 -3.11 11.41 -5.87
C LEU A 111 -4.10 12.18 -5.00
N ASP A 112 -4.49 13.38 -5.43
CA ASP A 112 -5.48 14.17 -4.70
C ASP A 112 -6.86 13.51 -4.67
N LEU A 113 -7.31 12.95 -5.79
CA LEU A 113 -8.58 12.23 -5.85
C LEU A 113 -8.53 10.91 -5.07
N LEU A 114 -7.43 10.14 -5.18
CA LEU A 114 -7.21 8.91 -4.42
C LEU A 114 -7.28 9.19 -2.91
N ARG A 115 -6.59 10.22 -2.45
CA ARG A 115 -6.64 10.68 -1.06
C ARG A 115 -8.06 11.05 -0.65
N LYS A 116 -8.74 11.91 -1.42
CA LYS A 116 -10.10 12.36 -1.07
C LYS A 116 -11.13 11.23 -1.04
N ALA A 117 -11.02 10.25 -1.93
CA ALA A 117 -12.00 9.19 -2.07
C ALA A 117 -11.80 8.08 -1.02
N TYR A 118 -10.55 7.72 -0.72
CA TYR A 118 -10.25 6.51 0.05
C TYR A 118 -9.43 6.76 1.32
N PHE A 119 -8.65 7.84 1.37
CA PHE A 119 -7.69 8.08 2.46
C PHE A 119 -7.63 9.56 2.87
N PRO A 120 -8.75 10.20 3.28
CA PRO A 120 -8.82 11.65 3.49
C PRO A 120 -7.84 12.15 4.57
N ASP A 121 -7.55 11.31 5.56
CA ASP A 121 -6.64 11.61 6.67
C ASP A 121 -5.16 11.32 6.34
N MET A 122 -4.86 10.74 5.18
CA MET A 122 -3.48 10.50 4.76
C MET A 122 -2.79 11.82 4.42
N ALA A 123 -1.75 12.15 5.18
CA ALA A 123 -0.89 13.28 4.88
C ALA A 123 0.09 12.91 3.75
N LEU A 124 -0.06 13.55 2.59
CA LEU A 124 0.95 13.50 1.54
C LEU A 124 1.88 14.72 1.66
N PRO A 125 3.20 14.54 1.56
CA PRO A 125 4.13 15.67 1.51
C PRO A 125 3.76 16.62 0.36
N PRO A 126 3.81 17.95 0.54
CA PRO A 126 3.44 18.91 -0.50
C PRO A 126 4.20 18.75 -1.82
N ASN A 127 5.43 18.23 -1.74
CA ASN A 127 6.34 18.00 -2.85
C ASN A 127 6.51 16.51 -3.19
N VAL A 128 5.53 15.64 -2.88
CA VAL A 128 5.64 14.19 -3.09
C VAL A 128 6.02 13.78 -4.52
N LEU A 129 5.70 14.60 -5.54
CA LEU A 129 6.05 14.34 -6.94
C LEU A 129 7.38 14.96 -7.38
N ASP A 130 7.85 16.01 -6.70
CA ASP A 130 9.05 16.78 -7.06
C ASP A 130 10.25 16.43 -6.17
N ALA A 131 10.02 15.83 -5.01
CA ALA A 131 11.07 15.48 -4.06
C ALA A 131 11.99 14.40 -4.66
N PRO A 132 13.32 14.60 -4.67
CA PRO A 132 14.25 13.54 -5.01
C PRO A 132 14.07 12.33 -4.10
N VAL A 133 14.12 11.13 -4.68
CA VAL A 133 13.96 9.87 -3.95
C VAL A 133 15.21 9.01 -4.07
N GLU A 134 15.52 8.25 -3.03
CA GLU A 134 16.56 7.21 -3.07
C GLU A 134 15.93 5.92 -3.61
N ILE A 135 16.45 5.37 -4.71
CA ILE A 135 15.85 4.20 -5.36
C ILE A 135 16.43 2.90 -4.78
N PRO A 136 15.62 2.01 -4.20
CA PRO A 136 16.12 0.74 -3.70
C PRO A 136 16.70 -0.17 -4.81
N PRO A 137 17.64 -1.06 -4.49
CA PRO A 137 18.32 -1.19 -3.20
C PRO A 137 19.44 -0.17 -3.00
N CYS A 138 19.55 0.42 -1.82
CA CYS A 138 20.63 1.32 -1.45
C CYS A 138 20.87 1.34 0.05
N LEU A 139 22.08 1.71 0.48
CA LEU A 139 22.41 1.87 1.89
C LEU A 139 21.94 3.25 2.37
N ASN A 140 21.17 3.32 3.45
CA ASN A 140 20.93 4.59 4.12
C ASN A 140 22.18 4.97 4.93
N GLN A 141 22.88 6.02 4.50
CA GLN A 141 24.17 6.41 5.11
C GLN A 141 24.03 6.92 6.56
N HIS A 142 22.83 7.32 6.98
CA HIS A 142 22.59 7.81 8.33
C HIS A 142 22.33 6.67 9.31
N THR A 143 21.52 5.68 8.91
CA THR A 143 21.13 4.56 9.78
C THR A 143 22.01 3.32 9.63
N GLY A 144 22.75 3.21 8.51
CA GLY A 144 23.50 2.01 8.16
C GLY A 144 22.63 0.86 7.66
N LYS A 145 21.33 1.08 7.43
CA LYS A 145 20.38 0.05 6.98
C LYS A 145 20.11 0.14 5.49
N TRP A 146 19.86 -1.01 4.89
CA TRP A 146 19.56 -1.10 3.47
C TRP A 146 18.08 -0.91 3.19
N ALA A 147 17.79 0.00 2.26
CA ALA A 147 16.54 0.05 1.54
C ALA A 147 16.47 -1.11 0.55
N ALA A 148 15.28 -1.68 0.36
CA ALA A 148 15.06 -2.80 -0.55
C ALA A 148 13.62 -2.84 -1.01
N PHE A 149 13.38 -3.35 -2.22
CA PHE A 149 12.05 -3.82 -2.58
C PHE A 149 11.73 -5.11 -1.82
N ILE A 150 10.52 -5.19 -1.27
CA ILE A 150 10.06 -6.30 -0.43
C ILE A 150 8.74 -6.84 -0.95
N HIS A 151 8.53 -8.14 -0.76
CA HIS A 151 7.22 -8.74 -0.95
C HIS A 151 6.25 -8.21 0.12
N PRO A 152 4.98 -7.88 -0.21
CA PRO A 152 4.03 -7.36 0.78
C PRO A 152 3.86 -8.27 2.00
N GLY A 153 3.91 -9.60 1.81
CA GLY A 153 3.86 -10.56 2.91
C GLY A 153 5.00 -10.46 3.95
N MET A 154 6.05 -9.69 3.67
CA MET A 154 7.15 -9.42 4.61
C MET A 154 7.02 -8.06 5.31
N GLY A 155 6.07 -7.22 4.93
CA GLY A 155 6.00 -5.83 5.38
C GLY A 155 5.91 -5.69 6.89
N ALA A 156 5.04 -6.44 7.56
CA ALA A 156 4.88 -6.35 9.02
C ALA A 156 6.18 -6.54 9.82
N SER A 157 7.17 -7.28 9.29
CA SER A 157 8.48 -7.47 9.93
C SER A 157 9.35 -6.22 9.96
N PHE A 158 9.01 -5.18 9.20
CA PHE A 158 9.77 -3.93 9.09
C PHE A 158 9.06 -2.73 9.73
N ALA A 159 8.00 -2.96 10.50
CA ALA A 159 7.17 -1.90 11.07
C ALA A 159 7.90 -1.11 12.17
N GLU A 160 8.69 -1.80 12.99
CA GLU A 160 9.56 -1.16 13.97
C GLU A 160 10.83 -0.63 13.32
N ASP A 161 11.39 -1.40 12.39
CA ASP A 161 12.70 -1.21 11.81
C ASP A 161 12.67 -1.29 10.29
N ALA A 162 12.55 -0.12 9.64
CA ALA A 162 12.25 0.00 8.23
C ALA A 162 13.46 -0.23 7.31
N GLY A 163 14.28 -1.26 7.53
CA GLY A 163 15.45 -1.56 6.73
C GLY A 163 16.07 -2.94 6.97
N LEU A 164 16.99 -3.35 6.08
CA LEU A 164 17.76 -4.58 6.22
C LEU A 164 19.16 -4.30 6.80
N GLU A 165 19.65 -5.19 7.64
CA GLU A 165 21.03 -5.13 8.19
C GLU A 165 22.11 -5.46 7.15
N MET A 166 21.74 -6.13 6.05
CA MET A 166 22.65 -6.54 4.99
C MET A 166 22.10 -6.16 3.61
N ALA A 167 23.01 -6.03 2.65
CA ALA A 167 22.65 -5.76 1.27
C ALA A 167 21.67 -6.82 0.73
N PRO A 168 20.52 -6.42 0.15
CA PRO A 168 19.60 -7.38 -0.43
C PRO A 168 20.25 -8.08 -1.64
N PRO A 169 20.09 -9.41 -1.80
CA PRO A 169 20.65 -10.12 -2.94
C PRO A 169 20.14 -9.55 -4.27
N PRO A 170 21.02 -9.17 -5.23
CA PRO A 170 20.59 -8.58 -6.50
C PRO A 170 19.64 -9.49 -7.30
N ALA A 171 19.83 -10.80 -7.23
CA ALA A 171 18.96 -11.77 -7.89
C ALA A 171 17.53 -11.75 -7.34
N GLY A 172 17.36 -11.59 -6.02
CA GLY A 172 16.04 -11.48 -5.40
C GLY A 172 15.33 -10.18 -5.77
N GLN A 173 16.07 -9.06 -5.82
CA GLN A 173 15.51 -7.77 -6.26
C GLN A 173 15.08 -7.84 -7.73
N VAL A 174 15.87 -8.47 -8.61
CA VAL A 174 15.50 -8.71 -10.01
C VAL A 174 14.25 -9.57 -10.13
N ALA A 175 14.20 -10.70 -9.42
CA ALA A 175 13.08 -11.62 -9.46
C ALA A 175 11.79 -10.94 -8.97
N PHE A 176 11.88 -10.02 -8.01
CA PHE A 176 10.73 -9.22 -7.62
C PHE A 176 10.30 -8.25 -8.74
N LEU A 177 11.22 -7.45 -9.26
CA LEU A 177 10.92 -6.36 -10.20
C LEU A 177 10.49 -6.84 -11.59
N GLU A 178 10.94 -8.02 -12.05
CA GLU A 178 10.63 -8.51 -13.39
C GLU A 178 9.14 -8.85 -13.59
N HIS A 179 8.42 -9.11 -12.51
CA HIS A 179 6.97 -9.40 -12.53
C HIS A 179 6.10 -8.14 -12.47
N LEU A 180 6.71 -6.96 -12.31
CA LEU A 180 5.97 -5.71 -12.21
C LEU A 180 5.69 -5.10 -13.57
N GLU A 181 4.48 -4.60 -13.73
CA GLU A 181 3.99 -3.94 -14.94
C GLU A 181 3.92 -2.43 -14.74
N SER A 182 4.13 -1.68 -15.83
CA SER A 182 3.90 -0.24 -15.85
C SER A 182 2.45 0.06 -16.22
N ILE A 183 1.92 1.15 -15.67
CA ILE A 183 0.56 1.60 -15.91
C ILE A 183 0.49 2.20 -17.33
N GLY A 184 -0.36 1.61 -18.17
CA GLY A 184 -0.70 2.15 -19.48
C GLY A 184 -1.64 3.35 -19.40
N SER A 185 -1.59 4.24 -20.39
CA SER A 185 -2.34 5.50 -20.39
C SER A 185 -3.86 5.34 -20.29
N GLU A 186 -4.41 4.29 -20.90
CA GLU A 186 -5.86 4.01 -20.86
C GLU A 186 -6.31 3.56 -19.47
N ARG A 187 -5.61 2.61 -18.85
CA ARG A 187 -5.90 2.16 -17.47
C ARG A 187 -5.78 3.32 -16.47
N PHE A 188 -4.79 4.19 -16.65
CA PHE A 188 -4.65 5.37 -15.79
C PHE A 188 -5.82 6.36 -15.96
N ALA A 189 -6.29 6.58 -17.19
CA ALA A 189 -7.46 7.40 -17.44
C ALA A 189 -8.74 6.81 -16.82
N GLN A 190 -8.94 5.50 -16.96
CA GLN A 190 -10.06 4.78 -16.34
C GLN A 190 -10.04 4.92 -14.82
N ALA A 191 -8.88 4.76 -14.18
CA ALA A 191 -8.73 4.94 -12.74
C ALA A 191 -9.08 6.37 -12.28
N LEU A 192 -8.69 7.39 -13.04
CA LEU A 192 -9.08 8.79 -12.79
C LEU A 192 -10.60 8.98 -12.87
N ASP A 193 -11.26 8.36 -13.83
CA ASP A 193 -12.72 8.45 -14.01
C ASP A 193 -13.48 7.70 -12.90
N ILE A 194 -12.97 6.55 -12.44
CA ILE A 194 -13.51 5.85 -11.26
C ILE A 194 -13.42 6.75 -10.03
N LEU A 195 -12.24 7.33 -9.77
CA LEU A 195 -12.01 8.22 -8.64
C LEU A 195 -12.90 9.46 -8.67
N GLN A 196 -13.04 10.10 -9.83
CA GLN A 196 -13.90 11.28 -9.97
C GLN A 196 -15.37 10.94 -9.66
N ARG A 197 -15.88 9.81 -10.16
CA ARG A 197 -17.26 9.36 -9.87
C ARG A 197 -17.48 9.05 -8.39
N ALA A 198 -16.48 8.47 -7.70
CA ALA A 198 -16.57 8.24 -6.26
C ALA A 198 -16.77 9.55 -5.50
N ILE A 199 -15.96 10.58 -5.81
CA ILE A 199 -16.08 11.91 -5.20
C ILE A 199 -17.45 12.56 -5.48
N ASP A 200 -17.91 12.51 -6.73
CA ASP A 200 -19.19 13.12 -7.12
C ASP A 200 -20.38 12.44 -6.43
N THR A 201 -20.28 11.12 -6.21
CA THR A 201 -21.29 10.33 -5.47
C THR A 201 -21.32 10.74 -3.99
N HIS A 202 -20.15 10.88 -3.35
CA HIS A 202 -20.06 11.34 -1.96
C HIS A 202 -20.59 12.76 -1.79
N ALA A 203 -20.33 13.66 -2.73
CA ALA A 203 -20.83 15.04 -2.68
C ALA A 203 -22.36 15.12 -2.84
N SER A 204 -22.94 14.26 -3.69
CA SER A 204 -24.38 14.23 -3.96
C SER A 204 -25.17 13.60 -2.80
N GLY A 205 -24.59 12.65 -2.06
CA GLY A 205 -25.22 12.01 -0.89
C GLY A 205 -25.37 12.91 0.35
N VAL A 206 -24.63 14.03 0.42
CA VAL A 206 -24.71 15.00 1.53
C VAL A 206 -25.83 16.04 1.30
N ALA A 207 -26.38 16.14 0.09
CA ALA A 207 -27.31 17.20 -0.31
C ALA A 207 -28.81 16.91 -0.07
N THR A 208 -29.20 15.80 0.56
CA THR A 208 -30.62 15.47 0.82
C THR A 208 -30.88 14.97 2.23
N SER A 209 -30.86 15.89 3.20
CA SER A 209 -31.64 15.75 4.42
C SER A 209 -32.07 17.13 4.93
N THR A 210 -32.91 17.81 4.16
CA THR A 210 -33.83 18.82 4.69
C THR A 210 -35.22 18.21 4.61
N PRO A 211 -35.84 17.78 5.73
CA PRO A 211 -37.19 17.23 5.68
C PRO A 211 -38.19 18.34 5.33
N PRO A 212 -39.09 18.14 4.35
CA PRO A 212 -40.28 18.97 4.25
C PRO A 212 -41.17 18.66 5.47
N VAL A 213 -41.44 19.69 6.27
CA VAL A 213 -42.51 19.65 7.27
C VAL A 213 -43.82 19.72 6.50
N GLU A 214 -44.49 18.59 6.31
CA GLU A 214 -45.90 18.59 5.90
C GLU A 214 -46.70 17.54 6.69
N ALA A 215 -47.93 17.97 7.01
CA ALA A 215 -48.76 17.55 8.12
C ALA A 215 -49.30 16.11 8.06
N ALA A 216 -49.61 15.61 9.25
CA ALA A 216 -50.13 14.29 9.55
C ALA A 216 -51.53 13.99 8.98
N SER A 217 -51.78 12.71 8.68
CA SER A 217 -52.87 11.94 9.33
C SER A 217 -52.74 10.42 9.14
N PRO A 218 -53.30 9.61 10.06
CA PRO A 218 -52.90 8.21 10.29
C PRO A 218 -53.87 7.18 9.67
N GLY A 219 -53.38 6.01 9.28
CA GLY A 219 -54.25 4.93 8.82
C GLY A 219 -53.57 3.57 8.56
N LYS A 220 -53.71 2.67 9.55
CA LYS A 220 -53.76 1.20 9.48
C LYS A 220 -52.47 0.40 9.20
N GLN A 221 -52.11 -0.35 10.25
CA GLN A 221 -51.37 -1.61 10.25
C GLN A 221 -52.05 -2.67 9.36
N SER A 222 -51.28 -3.50 8.64
CA SER A 222 -51.13 -4.95 8.93
C SER A 222 -50.31 -5.69 7.87
N ALA A 223 -49.32 -6.45 8.38
CA ALA A 223 -48.83 -7.78 7.98
C ALA A 223 -48.28 -8.08 6.56
N ALA A 224 -46.96 -8.31 6.56
CA ALA A 224 -46.23 -9.51 6.11
C ALA A 224 -46.41 -10.03 4.67
N SER A 225 -45.32 -9.96 3.87
CA SER A 225 -44.57 -11.14 3.42
C SER A 225 -43.32 -10.77 2.60
N GLY A 226 -42.18 -11.33 3.02
CA GLY A 226 -41.13 -11.91 2.18
C GLY A 226 -40.31 -11.01 1.26
N SER A 227 -39.05 -10.74 1.61
CA SER A 227 -37.87 -10.98 0.75
C SER A 227 -36.56 -10.72 1.51
N THR A 228 -35.58 -11.60 1.29
CA THR A 228 -34.19 -11.57 1.76
C THR A 228 -33.46 -10.27 1.37
N PRO A 229 -32.36 -9.91 2.05
CA PRO A 229 -31.08 -10.00 1.35
C PRO A 229 -29.94 -10.51 2.23
N ALA A 230 -29.20 -11.48 1.70
CA ALA A 230 -27.81 -11.71 2.04
C ALA A 230 -27.00 -11.07 0.91
N ASP A 231 -26.23 -10.02 1.21
CA ASP A 231 -24.97 -9.70 0.51
C ASP A 231 -24.27 -8.45 1.10
N ASP A 232 -24.28 -8.27 2.42
CA ASP A 232 -23.43 -7.25 3.04
C ASP A 232 -23.12 -7.55 4.51
N LEU A 233 -22.54 -8.72 4.78
CA LEU A 233 -21.94 -9.00 6.09
C LEU A 233 -20.45 -8.66 6.02
N LEU A 234 -20.15 -7.38 6.27
CA LEU A 234 -18.82 -6.92 6.64
C LEU A 234 -18.27 -7.81 7.76
N LEU A 235 -17.07 -8.35 7.56
CA LEU A 235 -16.37 -9.30 8.46
C LEU A 235 -16.11 -8.76 9.89
N LYS A 236 -16.51 -7.52 10.17
CA LYS A 236 -16.30 -6.82 11.44
C LYS A 236 -17.45 -7.03 12.42
N ASP A 237 -18.63 -7.41 11.94
CA ASP A 237 -19.85 -7.60 12.76
C ASP A 237 -20.40 -9.04 12.71
N ALA A 238 -19.74 -9.94 11.97
CA ALA A 238 -20.17 -11.32 11.86
C ALA A 238 -19.78 -12.13 13.10
N THR A 239 -20.76 -12.79 13.73
CA THR A 239 -20.48 -13.76 14.81
C THR A 239 -19.77 -14.99 14.26
N LEU A 240 -19.13 -15.78 15.12
CA LEU A 240 -18.45 -17.02 14.72
C LEU A 240 -19.41 -17.96 13.99
N GLU A 241 -20.66 -18.00 14.44
CA GLU A 241 -21.76 -18.77 13.88
C GLU A 241 -22.14 -18.30 12.46
N ASP A 242 -22.08 -16.99 12.20
CA ASP A 242 -22.36 -16.43 10.87
C ASP A 242 -21.27 -16.79 9.87
N ILE A 243 -20.00 -16.75 10.32
CA ILE A 243 -18.83 -17.13 9.53
C ILE A 243 -18.88 -18.61 9.17
N VAL A 244 -19.20 -19.48 10.15
CA VAL A 244 -19.32 -20.93 9.91
C VAL A 244 -20.46 -21.24 8.94
N ARG A 245 -21.62 -20.59 9.09
CA ARG A 245 -22.77 -20.77 8.18
C ARG A 245 -22.45 -20.32 6.76
N PHE A 246 -21.72 -19.22 6.59
CA PHE A 246 -21.27 -18.74 5.28
C PHE A 246 -20.28 -19.70 4.60
N LEU A 247 -19.34 -20.27 5.35
CA LEU A 247 -18.36 -21.22 4.80
C LEU A 247 -19.01 -22.55 4.41
N HIS A 248 -19.96 -23.05 5.19
CA HIS A 248 -20.75 -24.23 4.82
C HIS A 248 -21.62 -23.99 3.58
N ALA A 249 -22.20 -22.79 3.42
CA ALA A 249 -22.94 -22.43 2.21
C ALA A 249 -22.06 -22.43 0.94
N ARG A 250 -20.73 -22.35 1.10
CA ARG A 250 -19.73 -22.42 0.02
C ARG A 250 -18.98 -23.76 -0.03
N ASN A 251 -19.44 -24.80 0.69
CA ASN A 251 -18.80 -26.13 0.78
C ASN A 251 -17.34 -26.10 1.26
N ILE A 252 -16.98 -25.15 2.11
CA ILE A 252 -15.66 -25.06 2.74
C ILE A 252 -15.80 -25.55 4.18
N GLU A 253 -15.06 -26.61 4.56
CA GLU A 253 -15.01 -27.08 5.96
C GLU A 253 -14.00 -26.26 6.77
N PRO A 254 -14.45 -25.44 7.74
CA PRO A 254 -13.53 -24.67 8.55
C PRO A 254 -12.85 -25.56 9.60
N THR A 255 -11.56 -25.87 9.41
CA THR A 255 -10.74 -26.55 10.43
C THR A 255 -10.01 -25.51 11.27
N PHE A 256 -10.53 -25.19 12.45
CA PHE A 256 -9.85 -24.32 13.41
C PHE A 256 -8.94 -25.13 14.33
N ARG A 257 -7.63 -24.90 14.26
CA ARG A 257 -6.66 -25.50 15.17
C ARG A 257 -6.23 -24.47 16.22
N HIS A 258 -6.72 -24.61 17.45
CA HIS A 258 -6.18 -23.84 18.57
C HIS A 258 -4.80 -24.38 18.96
N LEU A 259 -3.78 -23.52 18.87
CA LEU A 259 -2.48 -23.77 19.49
C LEU A 259 -2.53 -23.22 20.92
N ILE A 260 -2.56 -24.11 21.91
CA ILE A 260 -2.43 -23.73 23.33
C ILE A 260 -0.96 -23.36 23.57
N PRO A 261 -0.64 -22.18 24.13
CA PRO A 261 0.73 -21.84 24.53
C PRO A 261 1.22 -22.84 25.57
N ARG A 262 2.37 -23.49 25.33
CA ARG A 262 3.08 -24.26 26.36
C ARG A 262 3.54 -23.30 27.45
N GLN A 263 2.93 -23.37 28.64
CA GLN A 263 3.49 -22.75 29.83
C GLN A 263 4.70 -23.59 30.28
N ASP A 264 5.90 -23.12 29.96
CA ASP A 264 7.13 -23.66 30.53
C ASP A 264 7.18 -23.31 32.03
N SER A 265 6.85 -24.29 32.85
CA SER A 265 6.91 -24.21 34.30
C SER A 265 8.37 -24.38 34.75
N HIS A 266 9.03 -23.27 35.03
CA HIS A 266 10.28 -23.23 35.78
C HIS A 266 10.02 -23.53 37.27
N LYS A 267 10.47 -24.69 37.74
CA LYS A 267 10.76 -25.07 39.14
C LYS A 267 11.76 -26.21 39.05
N GLY A 268 12.92 -26.23 39.68
CA GLY A 268 13.65 -25.32 40.55
C GLY A 268 14.88 -26.11 40.95
N SER A 269 16.07 -25.57 40.70
CA SER A 269 17.33 -26.15 41.17
C SER A 269 17.54 -25.78 42.63
N GLN A 270 17.57 -26.76 43.53
CA GLN A 270 18.30 -26.67 44.80
C GLN A 270 18.50 -28.03 45.48
N GLN A 271 19.67 -28.15 46.11
CA GLN A 271 20.17 -29.20 47.04
C GLN A 271 20.86 -30.39 46.33
N ASP A 272 22.19 -30.55 46.29
CA ASP A 272 23.28 -30.26 47.25
C ASP A 272 23.17 -31.10 48.53
N GLU A 273 23.84 -32.27 48.53
CA GLU A 273 24.45 -32.93 49.71
C GLU A 273 25.42 -34.05 49.24
N PRO A 274 26.41 -34.44 50.07
CA PRO A 274 27.78 -34.80 49.65
C PRO A 274 27.98 -36.20 49.05
#